data_AF-H0ABU0-F1
#
_entry.id   AF-H0ABU0-F1
#
_cell.length_a   1.000
_cell.length_b   1.000
_cell.length_c   1.000
_cell.angle_alpha   90.00
_cell.angle_beta   90.00
_cell.angle_gamma   90.00
#
_symmetry.space_group_name_H-M   'P 1'
#
loop_
_entity.id
_entity.type
_entity.pdbx_description
1 polymer ?
#
loop_
_entity_poly.entity_id
_entity_poly.type
_entity_poly.pdbx_seq_one_letter_code
_entity_poly.pdbx_strand_id
1 'polypeptide(L)'
;MVDSSLDGYEMQHNYPGEISVAPNKVELEPGQEETVNVWFNPRQDRDEGRYQFSLTADSQADGQEYSVSGFVNVIKNYKVDVDVDQANSVCKGETARYNVEVTNDGIQSDQIALSTEFGELSENRVT
;
A
#
# COMPACT_ATOMS: atom_id res chain seq x y z
N MET A 1 38.84 -32.70 9.28
CA MET A 1 37.48 -32.14 9.29
C MET A 1 37.57 -30.82 8.58
N VAL A 2 36.75 -30.59 7.55
CA VAL A 2 36.72 -29.30 6.87
C VAL A 2 36.01 -28.35 7.81
N ASP A 3 36.75 -27.41 8.38
CA ASP A 3 36.20 -26.26 9.09
C ASP A 3 35.50 -25.42 8.03
N SER A 4 34.20 -25.68 7.86
CA SER A 4 33.38 -24.94 6.91
C SER A 4 33.07 -23.61 7.57
N SER A 5 33.81 -22.57 7.21
CA SER A 5 33.50 -21.19 7.56
C SER A 5 32.24 -20.67 6.84
N LEU A 6 31.55 -21.53 6.08
CA LEU A 6 30.25 -21.25 5.48
C LEU A 6 29.20 -21.11 6.57
N ASP A 7 28.51 -19.98 6.59
CA ASP A 7 27.34 -19.76 7.45
C ASP A 7 26.09 -19.57 6.60
N GLY A 8 24.97 -20.10 7.09
CA GLY A 8 23.66 -19.95 6.48
C GLY A 8 22.89 -18.84 7.18
N TYR A 9 22.27 -17.96 6.41
CA TYR A 9 21.43 -16.89 6.93
C TYR A 9 20.00 -17.06 6.45
N GLU A 10 19.06 -17.20 7.39
CA GLU A 10 17.62 -17.22 7.09
C GLU A 10 17.03 -15.81 7.28
N MET A 11 16.23 -15.37 6.30
CA MET A 11 15.67 -14.02 6.27
C MET A 11 14.26 -14.01 6.87
N GLN A 12 14.05 -13.18 7.90
CA GLN A 12 12.76 -12.95 8.55
C GLN A 12 12.28 -11.50 8.37
N HIS A 13 10.96 -11.28 8.40
CA HIS A 13 10.38 -9.94 8.27
C HIS A 13 9.09 -9.78 9.08
N ASN A 14 8.73 -8.54 9.42
CA ASN A 14 7.61 -8.23 10.30
C ASN A 14 6.24 -8.04 9.61
N TYR A 15 6.18 -8.08 8.27
CA TYR A 15 4.91 -7.97 7.50
C TYR A 15 4.56 -9.25 6.72
N PRO A 16 3.97 -10.27 7.37
CA PRO A 16 3.53 -11.48 6.66
C PRO A 16 2.42 -11.17 5.65
N GLY A 17 2.58 -11.68 4.43
CA GLY A 17 1.62 -11.53 3.33
C GLY A 17 1.72 -10.21 2.55
N GLU A 18 2.57 -9.28 2.98
CA GLU A 18 2.85 -8.03 2.25
C GLU A 18 4.32 -7.84 1.96
N ILE A 19 5.22 -8.50 2.68
CA ILE A 19 6.63 -8.60 2.30
C ILE A 19 6.91 -9.98 1.74
N SER A 20 7.72 -10.02 0.70
CA SER A 20 8.32 -11.24 0.15
C SER A 20 9.81 -11.00 -0.05
N VAL A 21 10.63 -12.00 0.24
CA VAL A 21 12.10 -11.94 0.14
C VAL A 21 12.58 -13.11 -0.71
N ALA A 22 13.49 -12.85 -1.66
CA ALA A 22 14.12 -13.90 -2.45
C ALA A 22 15.60 -13.60 -2.77
N PRO A 23 16.52 -14.57 -2.56
CA PRO A 23 16.28 -15.81 -1.83
C PRO A 23 15.99 -15.54 -0.34
N ASN A 24 15.21 -16.42 0.31
CA ASN A 24 14.91 -16.32 1.74
C ASN A 24 15.99 -16.97 2.64
N LYS A 25 16.95 -17.66 2.02
CA LYS A 25 18.15 -18.19 2.65
C LYS A 25 19.35 -17.91 1.75
N VAL A 26 20.47 -17.50 2.34
CA VAL A 26 21.78 -17.42 1.66
C VAL A 26 22.82 -18.20 2.45
N GLU A 27 23.88 -18.63 1.78
CA GLU A 27 25.04 -19.27 2.41
C GLU A 27 26.29 -18.49 1.98
N LEU A 28 27.07 -18.02 2.95
CA LEU A 28 28.19 -17.11 2.71
C LEU A 28 29.47 -17.65 3.35
N GLU A 29 30.55 -17.63 2.57
CA GLU A 29 31.91 -17.79 3.08
C GLU A 29 32.44 -16.46 3.65
N PRO A 30 33.53 -16.46 4.44
CA PRO A 30 34.12 -15.23 4.96
C PRO A 30 34.51 -14.26 3.84
N GLY A 31 33.91 -13.06 3.88
CA GLY A 31 34.14 -12.01 2.88
C GLY A 31 33.30 -12.13 1.61
N GLN A 32 32.42 -13.14 1.51
CA GLN A 32 31.43 -13.22 0.44
C GLN A 32 30.24 -12.30 0.74
N GLU A 33 29.66 -11.75 -0.31
CA GLU A 33 28.44 -10.95 -0.24
C GLU A 33 27.41 -11.52 -1.21
N GLU A 34 26.14 -11.46 -0.83
CA GLU A 34 25.00 -11.80 -1.68
C GLU A 34 23.93 -10.71 -1.57
N THR A 35 23.18 -10.51 -2.65
CA THR A 35 22.06 -9.57 -2.67
C THR A 35 20.73 -10.31 -2.59
N VAL A 36 19.92 -9.97 -1.60
CA VAL A 36 18.51 -10.42 -1.51
C VAL A 36 17.57 -9.33 -2.01
N ASN A 37 16.55 -9.74 -2.75
CA ASN A 37 15.51 -8.85 -3.23
C ASN A 37 14.33 -8.86 -2.26
N VAL A 38 13.79 -7.68 -1.97
CA VAL A 38 12.65 -7.49 -1.07
C VAL A 38 11.54 -6.79 -1.85
N TRP A 39 10.35 -7.39 -1.87
CA TRP A 39 9.15 -6.81 -2.45
C TRP A 39 8.14 -6.48 -1.36
N PHE A 40 7.59 -5.27 -1.42
CA PHE A 40 6.48 -4.84 -0.58
C PHE A 40 5.21 -4.73 -1.44
N ASN A 41 4.27 -5.63 -1.20
CA ASN A 41 2.99 -5.80 -1.87
C ASN A 41 1.87 -5.42 -0.90
N PRO A 42 1.49 -4.12 -0.79
CA PRO A 42 0.44 -3.71 0.14
C PRO A 42 -0.88 -4.40 -0.20
N ARG A 43 -1.65 -4.79 0.82
CA ARG A 43 -3.02 -5.27 0.62
C ARG A 43 -3.91 -4.15 0.05
N GLN A 44 -4.96 -4.53 -0.68
CA GLN A 44 -5.88 -3.58 -1.31
C GLN A 44 -6.63 -2.70 -0.29
N ASP A 45 -6.83 -3.19 0.93
CA ASP A 45 -7.50 -2.50 2.03
C ASP A 45 -6.53 -1.72 2.94
N ARG A 46 -5.24 -1.64 2.59
CA ARG A 46 -4.26 -0.91 3.39
C ARG A 46 -4.48 0.58 3.29
N ASP A 47 -4.48 1.25 4.44
CA ASP A 47 -4.51 2.70 4.50
C ASP A 47 -3.25 3.34 3.91
N GLU A 48 -3.41 4.58 3.46
CA GLU A 48 -2.27 5.39 3.06
C GLU A 48 -1.41 5.74 4.26
N GLY A 49 -0.11 5.83 4.05
CA GLY A 49 0.80 6.18 5.11
C GLY A 49 2.21 5.65 4.92
N ARG A 50 3.08 6.10 5.81
CA ARG A 50 4.47 5.65 5.88
C ARG A 50 4.56 4.50 6.88
N TYR A 51 5.04 3.36 6.40
CA TYR A 51 5.25 2.15 7.21
C TYR A 51 6.73 1.81 7.30
N GLN A 52 7.17 1.43 8.48
CA GLN A 52 8.52 0.92 8.72
C GLN A 52 8.47 -0.60 8.74
N PHE A 53 9.30 -1.24 7.92
CA PHE A 53 9.50 -2.69 7.96
C PHE A 53 10.88 -3.03 8.49
N SER A 54 11.02 -4.22 9.07
CA SER A 54 12.29 -4.79 9.48
C SER A 54 12.59 -6.06 8.69
N LEU A 55 13.84 -6.24 8.31
CA LEU A 55 14.40 -7.48 7.80
C LEU A 55 15.46 -7.95 8.81
N THR A 56 15.37 -9.20 9.24
CA THR A 56 16.35 -9.84 10.12
C THR A 56 17.00 -11.00 9.39
N ALA A 57 18.31 -11.15 9.53
CA ALA A 57 19.07 -12.30 9.09
C ALA A 57 19.58 -13.05 10.33
N ASP A 58 19.22 -14.31 10.46
CA ASP A 58 19.60 -15.18 11.56
C ASP A 58 20.75 -16.09 11.13
N SER A 59 21.91 -16.00 11.80
CA SER A 59 23.00 -16.94 11.61
C SER A 59 22.60 -18.34 12.07
N GLN A 60 22.76 -19.33 11.21
CA GLN A 60 22.55 -20.74 11.56
C GLN A 60 23.76 -21.34 12.29
N ALA A 61 24.94 -20.72 12.21
CA ALA A 61 26.14 -21.18 12.89
C ALA A 61 26.15 -20.85 14.40
N ASP A 62 25.78 -19.63 14.77
CA ASP A 62 25.88 -19.15 16.17
C ASP A 62 24.57 -18.58 16.74
N GLY A 63 23.52 -18.44 15.93
CA GLY A 63 22.22 -17.91 16.35
C GLY A 63 22.19 -16.39 16.50
N GLN A 64 23.21 -15.67 16.03
CA GLN A 64 23.23 -14.22 16.07
C GLN A 64 22.27 -13.61 15.04
N GLU A 65 21.51 -12.60 15.46
CA GLU A 65 20.57 -11.87 14.61
C GLU A 65 21.16 -10.54 14.14
N TYR A 66 20.94 -10.24 12.87
CA TYR A 66 21.33 -8.99 12.23
C TYR A 66 20.09 -8.33 11.63
N SER A 67 19.75 -7.11 12.06
CA SER A 67 18.50 -6.47 11.64
C SER A 67 18.74 -5.13 10.95
N VAL A 68 17.96 -4.87 9.91
CA VAL A 68 17.89 -3.59 9.21
C VAL A 68 16.43 -3.15 9.11
N SER A 69 16.19 -1.84 9.14
CA SER A 69 14.88 -1.25 8.91
C SER A 69 14.82 -0.49 7.60
N GLY A 70 13.69 -0.59 6.91
CA GLY A 70 13.35 0.20 5.73
C GLY A 70 12.00 0.90 5.90
N PHE A 71 11.68 1.80 4.96
CA PHE A 71 10.39 2.46 4.91
C PHE A 71 9.74 2.27 3.55
N VAL A 72 8.41 2.16 3.57
CA VAL A 72 7.57 2.20 2.37
C VAL A 72 6.45 3.22 2.58
N ASN A 73 6.15 3.98 1.54
CA ASN A 73 5.01 4.89 1.53
C ASN A 73 3.90 4.24 0.70
N VAL A 74 2.81 3.86 1.36
CA VAL A 74 1.59 3.41 0.68
C VAL A 74 0.82 4.66 0.29
N ILE A 75 0.55 4.80 -1.02
CA ILE A 75 -0.15 5.94 -1.61
C ILE A 75 -1.43 5.44 -2.29
N LYS A 76 -2.52 6.21 -2.18
CA LYS A 76 -3.75 5.94 -2.93
C LYS A 76 -3.71 6.64 -4.27
N ASN A 77 -3.62 5.86 -5.34
CA ASN A 77 -3.66 6.40 -6.70
C ASN A 77 -5.01 7.06 -6.99
N TYR A 78 -6.10 6.45 -6.53
CA TYR A 78 -7.48 6.90 -6.74
C TYR A 78 -8.22 6.95 -5.40
N LYS A 79 -8.73 8.12 -5.02
CA LYS A 79 -9.61 8.30 -3.87
C LYS A 79 -10.60 9.40 -4.22
N VAL A 80 -11.89 9.10 -4.12
CA VAL A 80 -12.96 10.04 -4.46
C VAL A 80 -13.79 10.28 -3.21
N ASP A 81 -13.96 11.54 -2.86
CA ASP A 81 -14.91 12.01 -1.86
C ASP A 81 -16.09 12.68 -2.57
N VAL A 82 -17.31 12.42 -2.09
CA VAL A 82 -18.54 12.99 -2.66
C VAL A 82 -19.35 13.59 -1.52
N ASP A 83 -19.50 14.91 -1.55
CA ASP A 83 -20.33 15.66 -0.63
C ASP A 83 -21.55 16.22 -1.36
N VAL A 84 -22.68 16.30 -0.67
CA VAL A 84 -23.92 16.85 -1.23
C VAL A 84 -24.58 17.76 -0.21
N ASP A 85 -25.10 18.88 -0.71
CA ASP A 85 -25.90 19.79 0.10
C ASP A 85 -27.03 19.04 0.83
N GLN A 86 -27.32 19.48 2.06
CA GLN A 86 -28.38 18.89 2.88
C GLN A 86 -29.76 18.94 2.21
N ALA A 87 -30.65 18.07 2.67
CA ALA A 87 -32.00 17.93 2.15
C ALA A 87 -32.76 19.26 2.08
N ASN A 88 -33.06 19.71 0.86
CA ASN A 88 -33.96 20.82 0.60
C ASN A 88 -35.43 20.35 0.63
N SER A 89 -36.30 21.18 1.22
CA SER A 89 -37.75 21.04 1.05
C SER A 89 -38.20 21.90 -0.12
N VAL A 90 -38.93 21.32 -1.07
CA VAL A 90 -39.47 22.05 -2.24
C VAL A 90 -40.97 21.88 -2.33
N CYS A 91 -41.67 22.89 -2.87
CA CYS A 91 -43.11 22.76 -3.05
C CYS A 91 -43.43 21.81 -4.20
N LYS A 92 -44.65 21.25 -4.18
CA LYS A 92 -45.12 20.38 -5.25
C LYS A 92 -45.09 21.13 -6.59
N GLY A 93 -44.32 20.59 -7.55
CA GLY A 93 -44.17 21.16 -8.88
C GLY A 93 -42.97 22.09 -9.05
N GLU A 94 -42.20 22.34 -7.99
CA GLU A 94 -40.93 23.07 -8.06
C GLU A 94 -39.74 22.10 -8.21
N THR A 95 -38.62 22.62 -8.73
CA THR A 95 -37.38 21.87 -8.89
C THR A 95 -36.44 22.14 -7.73
N ALA A 96 -36.01 21.08 -7.04
CA ALA A 96 -34.89 21.15 -6.10
C ALA A 96 -33.57 21.12 -6.86
N ARG A 97 -32.62 21.97 -6.46
CA ARG A 97 -31.22 21.87 -6.90
C ARG A 97 -30.36 21.52 -5.69
N TYR A 98 -29.43 20.60 -5.90
CA TYR A 98 -28.39 20.22 -4.95
C TYR A 98 -27.04 20.49 -5.61
N ASN A 99 -26.10 21.05 -4.86
CA ASN A 99 -24.71 21.02 -5.29
C ASN A 99 -24.10 19.71 -4.79
N VAL A 100 -23.44 19.01 -5.71
CA VAL A 100 -22.65 17.81 -5.42
C VAL A 100 -21.20 18.20 -5.66
N GLU A 101 -20.39 18.13 -4.62
CA GLU A 101 -18.94 18.33 -4.71
C GLU A 101 -18.27 16.97 -4.82
N VAL A 102 -17.41 16.82 -5.83
CA VAL A 102 -16.66 15.59 -6.07
C VAL A 102 -15.18 15.94 -6.02
N THR A 103 -14.49 15.39 -5.03
CA THR A 103 -13.07 15.67 -4.79
C THR A 103 -12.25 14.42 -5.09
N ASN A 104 -11.28 14.53 -6.00
CA ASN A 104 -10.25 13.50 -6.16
C ASN A 104 -9.13 13.76 -5.15
N ASP A 105 -9.18 13.05 -4.02
CA ASP A 105 -8.16 13.03 -2.98
C ASP A 105 -6.96 12.13 -3.34
N GLY A 106 -7.02 11.43 -4.48
CA GLY A 106 -5.92 10.59 -4.97
C GLY A 106 -4.77 11.42 -5.55
N ILE A 107 -3.65 10.76 -5.84
CA ILE A 107 -2.47 11.41 -6.46
C ILE A 107 -2.47 11.35 -7.99
N GLN A 108 -3.39 10.60 -8.60
CA GLN A 108 -3.55 10.53 -10.06
C GLN A 108 -4.86 11.18 -10.49
N SER A 109 -4.83 11.92 -11.60
CA SER A 109 -6.03 12.36 -12.29
C SER A 109 -6.84 11.16 -12.78
N ASP A 110 -8.16 11.20 -12.60
CA ASP A 110 -9.07 10.16 -13.10
C ASP A 110 -10.34 10.81 -13.65
N GLN A 111 -11.09 10.08 -14.49
CA GLN A 111 -12.41 10.49 -14.93
C GLN A 111 -13.48 9.77 -14.12
N ILE A 112 -14.08 10.49 -13.18
CA ILE A 112 -15.05 9.95 -12.24
C ILE A 112 -16.43 9.97 -12.90
N ALA A 113 -17.03 8.79 -13.07
CA ALA A 113 -18.39 8.67 -13.58
C ALA A 113 -19.42 8.83 -12.46
N LEU A 114 -20.39 9.71 -12.66
CA LEU A 114 -21.47 9.98 -11.72
C LEU A 114 -22.78 9.37 -12.23
N SER A 115 -23.59 8.84 -11.30
CA SER A 115 -24.93 8.32 -11.58
C SER A 115 -25.90 8.76 -10.48
N THR A 116 -27.15 9.00 -10.86
CA THR A 116 -28.24 9.28 -9.92
C THR A 116 -29.39 8.32 -10.15
N GLU A 117 -30.07 7.93 -9.08
CA GLU A 117 -31.32 7.16 -9.16
C GLU A 117 -32.52 8.06 -9.50
N PHE A 118 -32.42 9.36 -9.20
CA PHE A 118 -33.51 10.33 -9.37
C PHE A 118 -32.99 11.69 -9.86
N GLY A 119 -33.80 12.36 -10.69
CA GLY A 119 -33.46 13.65 -11.27
C GLY A 119 -32.46 13.53 -12.42
N GLU A 120 -31.77 14.64 -12.70
CA GLU A 120 -30.81 14.75 -13.81
C GLU A 120 -29.49 15.33 -13.28
N LEU A 121 -28.38 14.78 -13.76
CA LEU A 121 -27.05 15.34 -13.50
C LEU A 121 -26.71 16.35 -14.60
N SER A 122 -26.12 17.48 -14.23
CA SER A 122 -25.61 18.44 -15.21
C SER A 122 -24.41 17.88 -15.99
N GLU A 123 -23.60 17.05 -15.35
CA GLU A 123 -22.51 16.29 -15.95
C GLU A 123 -22.47 14.90 -15.33
N ASN A 124 -22.19 13.88 -16.14
CA ASN A 124 -22.06 12.50 -15.67
C ASN A 124 -20.59 12.03 -15.58
N ARG A 125 -19.64 12.92 -15.87
CA ARG A 125 -18.20 12.67 -15.81
C ARG A 125 -17.46 13.94 -15.38
N VAL A 126 -16.62 13.84 -14.36
CA VAL A 126 -15.77 14.93 -13.85
C VAL A 126 -14.30 14.48 -13.74
N THR A 127 -13.36 15.43 -13.69
CA THR A 127 -11.91 15.19 -13.60
C THR A 127 -11.28 15.95 -12.45
#